data_AF-A0A6H0CDL0-F1
#
_entry.id   AF-A0A6H0CDL0-F1
#
_cell.length_a   1.000
_cell.length_b   1.000
_cell.length_c   1.000
_cell.angle_alpha   90.00
_cell.angle_beta   90.00
_cell.angle_gamma   90.00
#
_symmetry.space_group_name_H-M   'P 1'
#
loop_
_entity.id
_entity.type
_entity.pdbx_description
1 polymer ?
#
loop_
_entity_poly.entity_id
_entity_poly.type
_entity_poly.pdbx_seq_one_letter_code
_entity_poly.pdbx_strand_id
1 'polypeptide(L)'
;MKRTLPAFLLTAAVLLSGCSTETSSKSDPTTAGGPPTTSASPSDSEGDLAARYRRAGGDPDVYGIKHAKNRNGVLTLTVWTRKKSGYGSGFDKFDRTLTSFLIGTGVSLDQGYVLNVYGPDGSRLHHYDTTMENTS
;
A
#
# COMPACT_ATOMS: atom_id res chain seq x y z
N MET A 1 51.35 7.18 53.67
CA MET A 1 50.89 7.94 54.84
C MET A 1 49.39 8.24 54.68
N LYS A 2 48.58 7.91 55.70
CA LYS A 2 47.20 8.40 56.02
C LYS A 2 46.08 8.13 54.97
N ARG A 3 44.85 7.74 55.32
CA ARG A 3 44.18 7.15 56.49
C ARG A 3 42.68 6.97 56.10
N THR A 4 42.08 5.85 56.53
CA THR A 4 40.65 5.64 56.92
C THR A 4 39.48 5.61 55.89
N LEU A 5 38.93 4.38 55.74
CA LEU A 5 37.53 3.93 55.51
C LEU A 5 36.56 4.38 56.65
N PRO A 6 35.24 3.97 56.74
CA PRO A 6 34.21 3.47 55.79
C PRO A 6 32.80 4.12 56.01
N ALA A 7 31.75 3.75 55.25
CA ALA A 7 30.30 3.68 55.64
C ALA A 7 29.40 3.79 54.39
N PHE A 8 28.22 3.18 54.24
CA PHE A 8 27.52 2.05 54.85
C PHE A 8 26.39 1.70 53.86
N LEU A 9 26.04 0.42 53.82
CA LEU A 9 24.92 -0.25 53.13
C LEU A 9 23.63 0.57 52.86
N LEU A 10 23.00 0.32 51.70
CA LEU A 10 21.55 0.10 51.65
C LEU A 10 21.20 -0.93 50.55
N THR A 11 20.68 -2.06 51.00
CA THR A 11 20.16 -3.17 50.20
C THR A 11 18.63 -3.13 50.26
N ALA A 12 17.93 -3.21 49.13
CA ALA A 12 16.57 -3.73 49.09
C ALA A 12 16.25 -4.29 47.70
N ALA A 13 16.05 -5.60 47.64
CA ALA A 13 15.62 -6.36 46.49
C ALA A 13 14.13 -6.15 46.21
N VAL A 14 13.74 -6.15 44.94
CA VAL A 14 12.37 -6.52 44.53
C VAL A 14 12.49 -7.72 43.61
N LEU A 15 12.22 -8.88 44.20
CA LEU A 15 11.91 -10.12 43.51
C LEU A 15 10.45 -10.05 43.05
N LEU A 16 10.20 -10.17 41.76
CA LEU A 16 8.93 -10.65 41.23
C LEU A 16 9.21 -11.89 40.38
N SER A 17 9.23 -13.02 41.08
CA SER A 17 9.08 -14.36 40.53
C SER A 17 7.73 -14.50 39.85
N GLY A 18 7.68 -15.33 38.79
CA GLY A 18 6.46 -16.09 38.52
C GLY A 18 6.14 -16.32 37.04
N CYS A 19 6.86 -17.26 36.40
CA CYS A 19 6.28 -18.10 35.35
C CYS A 19 5.05 -18.82 35.90
N SER A 20 3.96 -18.88 35.13
CA SER A 20 3.21 -20.14 34.92
C SER A 20 2.18 -20.04 33.78
N THR A 21 2.21 -21.11 32.98
CA THR A 21 1.14 -21.76 32.20
C THR A 21 0.64 -21.16 30.87
N GLU A 22 1.00 -21.90 29.82
CA GLU A 22 0.29 -22.12 28.56
C GLU A 22 -1.22 -21.81 28.60
N THR A 23 -1.67 -21.05 27.59
CA THR A 23 -2.89 -21.38 26.89
C THR A 23 -2.65 -21.14 25.41
N SER A 24 -2.59 -22.24 24.66
CA SER A 24 -2.83 -22.24 23.22
C SER A 24 -4.10 -21.45 22.94
N SER A 25 -3.95 -20.27 22.35
CA SER A 25 -4.99 -19.68 21.52
C SER A 25 -4.43 -19.59 20.13
N LYS A 26 -4.65 -20.67 19.39
CA LYS A 26 -4.73 -20.69 17.94
C LYS A 26 -5.63 -19.52 17.53
N SER A 27 -5.00 -18.39 17.25
CA SER A 27 -5.67 -17.28 16.61
C SER A 27 -5.69 -17.66 15.14
N ASP A 28 -6.80 -18.27 14.73
CA ASP A 28 -7.10 -18.45 13.32
C ASP A 28 -6.82 -17.14 12.57
N PRO A 29 -6.20 -17.19 11.38
CA PRO A 29 -6.15 -16.03 10.51
C PRO A 29 -7.56 -15.79 9.98
N THR A 30 -8.40 -15.17 10.80
CA THR A 30 -9.64 -14.57 10.34
C THR A 30 -9.23 -13.41 9.46
N THR A 31 -9.06 -13.72 8.18
CA THR A 31 -8.94 -12.76 7.09
C THR A 31 -10.17 -11.89 7.17
N ALA A 32 -10.03 -10.72 7.80
CA ALA A 32 -11.05 -9.70 7.84
C ALA A 32 -11.28 -9.23 6.40
N GLY A 33 -12.26 -9.85 5.74
CA GLY A 33 -12.78 -9.47 4.44
C GLY A 33 -13.61 -8.20 4.52
N GLY A 34 -13.01 -7.11 4.98
CA GLY A 34 -13.57 -5.78 4.78
C GLY A 34 -13.37 -5.34 3.32
N PRO A 35 -14.16 -4.36 2.83
CA PRO A 35 -13.87 -3.70 1.57
C PRO A 35 -12.41 -3.22 1.60
N PRO A 36 -11.65 -3.29 0.49
CA PRO A 36 -10.29 -2.78 0.48
C PRO A 36 -10.34 -1.29 0.85
N THR A 37 -9.87 -0.97 2.06
CA THR A 37 -9.63 0.40 2.49
C THR A 37 -8.52 0.92 1.61
N THR A 38 -8.90 1.66 0.57
CA THR A 38 -7.93 2.32 -0.30
C THR A 38 -7.31 3.42 0.55
N SER A 39 -6.07 3.20 1.00
CA SER A 39 -5.32 4.18 1.78
C SER A 39 -5.25 5.51 1.02
N ALA A 40 -5.44 6.62 1.74
CA ALA A 40 -5.34 7.97 1.17
C ALA A 40 -3.93 8.26 0.62
N SER A 41 -2.92 7.53 1.10
CA SER A 41 -1.52 7.65 0.69
C SER A 41 -0.94 6.29 0.29
N PRO A 42 -0.03 6.27 -0.71
CA PRO A 42 0.70 5.08 -1.07
C PRO A 42 1.75 4.72 -0.01
N SER A 43 2.06 3.43 0.06
CA SER A 43 3.22 2.85 0.73
C SER A 43 4.50 3.02 -0.09
N ASP A 44 5.65 2.72 0.52
CA ASP A 44 6.97 2.85 -0.13
C ASP A 44 7.07 2.01 -1.42
N SER A 45 6.56 0.77 -1.41
CA SER A 45 6.58 -0.10 -2.59
C SER A 45 5.73 0.44 -3.74
N GLU A 46 4.59 1.05 -3.42
CA GLU A 46 3.72 1.73 -4.39
C GLU A 46 4.39 3.01 -4.92
N GLY A 47 5.18 3.70 -4.09
CA GLY A 47 6.05 4.82 -4.48
C GLY A 47 7.21 4.42 -5.39
N ASP A 48 7.82 3.26 -5.15
CA ASP A 48 8.90 2.72 -5.97
C ASP A 48 8.42 2.33 -7.37
N LEU A 49 7.24 1.71 -7.48
CA LEU A 49 6.62 1.42 -8.77
C LEU A 49 6.31 2.71 -9.54
N ALA A 50 5.78 3.73 -8.87
CA ALA A 50 5.58 5.06 -9.46
C ALA A 50 6.90 5.69 -9.91
N ALA A 51 7.98 5.54 -9.13
CA ALA A 51 9.29 6.05 -9.53
C ALA A 51 9.81 5.38 -10.81
N ARG A 52 9.64 4.07 -10.96
CA ARG A 52 9.99 3.36 -12.20
C ARG A 52 9.13 3.82 -13.38
N TYR A 53 7.82 3.99 -13.17
CA TYR A 53 6.90 4.51 -14.17
C TYR A 53 7.34 5.88 -14.70
N ARG A 54 7.66 6.82 -13.80
CA ARG A 54 8.17 8.15 -14.18
C ARG A 54 9.48 8.08 -14.97
N ARG A 55 10.42 7.23 -14.54
CA ARG A 55 11.70 7.02 -15.27
C ARG A 55 11.49 6.43 -16.66
N ALA A 56 10.43 5.65 -16.87
CA ALA A 56 10.06 5.09 -18.17
C ALA A 56 9.28 6.08 -19.08
N GLY A 57 9.21 7.37 -18.71
CA GLY A 57 8.48 8.38 -19.47
C GLY A 57 7.00 8.52 -19.11
N GLY A 58 6.58 7.90 -17.99
CA GLY A 58 5.26 8.09 -17.41
C GLY A 58 5.03 9.50 -16.85
N ASP A 59 3.79 9.79 -16.47
CA ASP A 59 3.42 11.10 -15.92
C ASP A 59 4.24 11.43 -14.64
N PRO A 60 4.96 12.57 -14.60
CA PRO A 60 5.82 12.94 -13.48
C PRO A 60 5.06 13.25 -12.18
N ASP A 61 3.75 13.50 -12.24
CA ASP A 61 2.91 13.80 -11.08
C ASP A 61 2.43 12.54 -10.34
N VAL A 62 2.49 11.38 -10.98
CA VAL A 62 2.12 10.10 -10.35
C VAL A 62 3.14 9.77 -9.28
N TYR A 63 2.69 9.61 -8.03
CA TYR A 63 3.56 9.33 -6.88
C TYR A 63 3.28 8.01 -6.16
N GLY A 64 2.21 7.32 -6.53
CA GLY A 64 1.97 5.94 -6.10
C GLY A 64 1.27 5.16 -7.20
N ILE A 65 1.63 3.88 -7.33
CA ILE A 65 0.93 2.92 -8.18
C ILE A 65 0.79 1.62 -7.40
N LYS A 66 -0.43 1.11 -7.32
CA LYS A 66 -0.76 -0.22 -6.80
C LYS A 66 -1.52 -0.99 -7.86
N HIS A 67 -1.22 -2.27 -8.00
CA HIS A 67 -2.05 -3.20 -8.75
C HIS A 67 -2.32 -4.44 -7.91
N ALA A 68 -3.57 -4.92 -7.91
CA ALA A 68 -3.97 -6.13 -7.22
C ALA A 68 -5.17 -6.76 -7.91
N LYS A 69 -5.22 -8.10 -7.95
CA LYS A 69 -6.42 -8.81 -8.37
C LYS A 69 -7.37 -8.94 -7.19
N ASN A 70 -8.65 -8.65 -7.40
CA ASN A 70 -9.68 -8.91 -6.41
C ASN A 70 -10.07 -10.40 -6.39
N ARG A 71 -11.02 -10.78 -5.52
CA ARG A 71 -11.48 -12.17 -5.37
C ARG A 71 -12.10 -12.76 -6.65
N ASN A 72 -12.59 -11.90 -7.54
CA ASN A 72 -13.20 -12.29 -8.82
C ASN A 72 -12.16 -12.32 -9.96
N GLY A 73 -10.87 -12.15 -9.66
CA GLY A 73 -9.80 -12.13 -10.64
C GLY A 73 -9.63 -10.80 -11.37
N VAL A 74 -10.53 -9.84 -11.19
CA VAL A 74 -10.47 -8.53 -11.83
C VAL A 74 -9.29 -7.74 -11.28
N LEU A 75 -8.46 -7.23 -12.20
CA LEU A 75 -7.34 -6.38 -11.84
C LEU A 75 -7.81 -4.99 -11.46
N THR A 76 -7.48 -4.55 -10.25
CA THR A 76 -7.66 -3.16 -9.83
C THR A 76 -6.32 -2.45 -9.86
N LEU A 77 -6.29 -1.31 -10.54
CA LEU A 77 -5.20 -0.35 -10.57
C LEU A 77 -5.58 0.86 -9.71
N THR A 78 -4.71 1.22 -8.77
CA THR A 78 -4.86 2.44 -7.96
C THR A 78 -3.65 3.33 -8.22
N VAL A 79 -3.92 4.58 -8.59
CA VAL A 79 -2.89 5.59 -8.86
C VAL A 79 -3.11 6.80 -7.97
N TRP A 80 -2.04 7.28 -7.36
CA TRP A 80 -2.03 8.56 -6.64
C TRP A 80 -1.24 9.58 -7.45
N THR A 81 -1.81 10.76 -7.67
CA THR A 81 -1.21 11.83 -8.48
C THR A 81 -1.25 13.18 -7.76
N ARG A 82 -0.25 14.04 -8.03
CA ARG A 82 -0.22 15.42 -7.56
C ARG A 82 -1.20 16.34 -8.31
N LYS A 83 -1.81 15.87 -9.40
CA LYS A 83 -2.81 16.66 -10.15
C LYS A 83 -4.06 16.87 -9.30
N LYS A 84 -4.61 18.08 -9.32
CA LYS A 84 -5.85 18.43 -8.60
C LYS A 84 -7.12 18.16 -9.40
N SER A 85 -7.04 18.19 -10.74
CA SER A 85 -8.18 18.06 -11.64
C SER A 85 -8.17 16.78 -12.48
N GLY A 86 -7.27 15.84 -12.17
CA GLY A 86 -7.08 14.62 -12.95
C GLY A 86 -6.51 14.91 -14.35
N TYR A 87 -6.92 14.11 -15.34
CA TYR A 87 -6.33 14.11 -16.68
C TYR A 87 -7.18 14.77 -17.78
N GLY A 88 -8.47 15.02 -17.54
CA GLY A 88 -9.38 15.58 -18.55
C GLY A 88 -9.32 14.82 -19.88
N SER A 89 -9.19 15.54 -21.00
CA SER A 89 -9.03 14.96 -22.34
C SER A 89 -7.72 14.19 -22.56
N GLY A 90 -6.76 14.29 -21.64
CA GLY A 90 -5.50 13.54 -21.68
C GLY A 90 -5.58 12.14 -21.06
N PHE A 91 -6.75 11.73 -20.56
CA PHE A 91 -6.90 10.47 -19.84
C PHE A 91 -6.49 9.25 -20.66
N ASP A 92 -6.93 9.13 -21.92
CA ASP A 92 -6.61 7.97 -22.77
C ASP A 92 -5.09 7.82 -23.01
N LYS A 93 -4.38 8.95 -23.12
CA LYS A 93 -2.92 8.93 -23.24
C LYS A 93 -2.28 8.45 -21.95
N PHE A 94 -2.74 8.97 -20.80
CA PHE A 94 -2.26 8.56 -19.49
C PHE A 94 -2.48 7.05 -19.27
N ASP A 95 -3.70 6.58 -19.53
CA ASP A 95 -4.08 5.18 -19.40
C ASP A 95 -3.23 4.26 -20.27
N ARG A 96 -3.09 4.56 -21.56
CA ARG A 96 -2.24 3.79 -22.48
C ARG A 96 -0.77 3.75 -22.03
N THR A 97 -0.23 4.88 -21.55
CA THR A 97 1.15 4.93 -21.05
C THR A 97 1.31 4.12 -19.76
N LEU A 98 0.35 4.19 -18.84
CA LEU A 98 0.33 3.39 -17.61
C LEU A 98 0.26 1.89 -17.91
N THR A 99 -0.70 1.48 -18.72
CA THR A 99 -0.93 0.07 -19.05
C THR A 99 0.23 -0.54 -19.83
N SER A 100 0.80 0.19 -20.79
CA SER A 100 2.02 -0.26 -21.52
C SER A 100 3.19 -0.49 -20.57
N PHE A 101 3.40 0.40 -19.60
CA PHE A 101 4.43 0.22 -18.57
C PHE A 101 4.16 -1.02 -17.70
N LEU A 102 2.92 -1.20 -17.24
CA LEU A 102 2.56 -2.34 -16.38
C LEU A 102 2.72 -3.68 -17.12
N ILE A 103 2.33 -3.77 -18.39
CA ILE A 103 2.59 -4.93 -19.26
C ILE A 103 4.09 -5.21 -19.33
N GLY A 104 4.90 -4.18 -19.56
CA GLY A 104 6.37 -4.31 -19.57
C GLY A 104 6.97 -4.79 -18.25
N THR A 105 6.26 -4.62 -17.13
CA THR A 105 6.65 -5.15 -15.81
C THR A 105 6.05 -6.53 -15.48
N GLY A 106 5.33 -7.15 -16.43
CA GLY A 106 4.76 -8.49 -16.29
C GLY A 106 3.33 -8.53 -15.75
N VAL A 107 2.63 -7.40 -15.69
CA VAL A 107 1.20 -7.36 -15.29
C VAL A 107 0.33 -7.68 -16.50
N SER A 108 -0.44 -8.78 -16.43
CA SER A 108 -1.45 -9.12 -17.46
C SER A 108 -2.72 -8.29 -17.28
N LEU A 109 -3.21 -7.73 -18.38
CA LEU A 109 -4.42 -6.90 -18.48
C LEU A 109 -5.53 -7.57 -19.33
N ASP A 110 -5.36 -8.84 -19.69
CA ASP A 110 -6.14 -9.51 -20.74
C ASP A 110 -7.63 -9.67 -20.41
N GLN A 111 -7.98 -9.64 -19.12
CA GLN A 111 -9.36 -9.73 -18.63
C GLN A 111 -9.98 -8.36 -18.34
N GLY A 112 -9.34 -7.28 -18.79
CA GLY A 112 -9.67 -5.93 -18.39
C GLY A 112 -9.21 -5.60 -16.97
N TYR A 113 -9.43 -4.36 -16.59
CA TYR A 113 -9.03 -3.78 -15.32
C TYR A 113 -9.93 -2.60 -14.94
N VAL A 114 -9.95 -2.31 -13.63
CA VAL A 114 -10.56 -1.13 -13.05
C VAL A 114 -9.44 -0.19 -12.60
N LEU A 115 -9.40 1.02 -13.14
CA LEU A 115 -8.45 2.06 -12.78
C LEU A 115 -9.12 3.14 -11.93
N ASN A 116 -8.56 3.38 -10.74
CA ASN A 116 -8.94 4.50 -9.87
C ASN A 116 -7.75 5.46 -9.72
N VAL A 117 -7.98 6.74 -9.98
CA VAL A 117 -6.98 7.79 -9.81
C VAL A 117 -7.39 8.71 -8.66
N TYR A 118 -6.48 8.93 -7.73
CA TYR A 118 -6.68 9.76 -6.55
C TYR A 118 -5.78 11.00 -6.59
N GLY A 119 -6.36 12.13 -6.20
CA GLY A 119 -5.65 13.40 -6.05
C GLY A 119 -4.88 13.48 -4.73
N PRO A 120 -4.14 14.59 -4.51
CA PRO A 120 -3.34 14.78 -3.31
C PRO A 120 -4.17 14.93 -2.02
N ASP A 121 -5.46 15.22 -2.13
CA ASP A 121 -6.42 15.31 -1.03
C ASP A 121 -7.14 13.97 -0.74
N GLY A 122 -6.77 12.91 -1.47
CA GLY A 122 -7.43 11.61 -1.37
C GLY A 122 -8.78 11.53 -2.10
N SER A 123 -9.23 12.59 -2.77
CA SER A 123 -10.43 12.52 -3.61
C SER A 123 -10.18 11.67 -4.85
N ARG A 124 -11.19 10.90 -5.28
CA ARG A 124 -11.11 10.14 -6.53
C ARG A 124 -11.38 11.07 -7.70
N LEU A 125 -10.37 11.26 -8.53
CA LEU A 125 -10.40 12.11 -9.71
C LEU A 125 -10.93 11.39 -10.95
N HIS A 126 -10.63 10.09 -11.08
CA HIS A 126 -11.08 9.25 -12.19
C HIS A 126 -11.43 7.84 -11.72
N HIS A 127 -12.44 7.26 -12.36
CA HIS A 127 -12.79 5.85 -12.28
C HIS A 127 -13.04 5.37 -13.70
N TYR A 128 -12.33 4.32 -14.10
CA TYR A 128 -12.39 3.76 -15.45
C TYR A 128 -12.43 2.25 -15.35
N ASP A 129 -13.41 1.64 -16.01
CA ASP A 129 -13.62 0.20 -15.99
C ASP A 129 -13.60 -0.32 -17.43
N THR A 130 -12.69 -1.25 -17.70
CA THR A 130 -12.53 -1.92 -18.99
C THR A 130 -12.99 -3.37 -18.97
N THR A 131 -13.48 -3.84 -17.82
CA THR A 131 -14.03 -5.18 -17.72
C THR A 131 -15.27 -5.28 -18.60
N MET A 132 -15.37 -6.36 -19.37
CA MET A 132 -16.62 -6.64 -20.05
C MET A 132 -17.59 -7.12 -18.96
N GLU A 133 -18.72 -6.42 -18.79
CA GLU A 133 -19.87 -7.04 -18.13
C GLU A 133 -20.14 -8.34 -18.86
N ASN A 134 -20.20 -9.43 -18.12
CA ASN A 134 -20.54 -10.74 -18.66
C ASN A 134 -22.03 -10.68 -19.03
N THR A 135 -22.36 -10.06 -20.16
CA THR A 135 -23.70 -10.10 -20.77
C THR A 135 -23.87 -11.51 -21.33
N SER A 136 -24.20 -12.44 -20.43
CA SER A 136 -24.78 -13.75 -20.77
C SER A 136 -26.23 -13.59 -21.21
#